data_AF-A0A7S1A1D8-F1
#
_entry.id   AF-A0A7S1A1D8-F1
#
_cell.length_a   1.000
_cell.length_b   1.000
_cell.length_c   1.000
_cell.angle_alpha   90.00
_cell.angle_beta   90.00
_cell.angle_gamma   90.00
#
_symmetry.space_group_name_H-M   'P 1'
#
loop_
_entity.id
_entity.type
_entity.pdbx_description
1 polymer ?
#
loop_
_entity_poly.entity_id
_entity_poly.type
_entity_poly.pdbx_seq_one_letter_code
_entity_poly.pdbx_strand_id
1 'polypeptide(L)'
;MREDAADKPLGLSCELESCSLLRDSHVESPTDHGRRVPCAIFFSTVLLCLGAGLALTLHQEPQRAASDGVVQRDVWDALESAAATAEGAVESVSSASLIGLGKTILCGPPIIAAASQETGDPREGPILPAQPDMGLVLGLYTYGAPAGTIPALKNPRTMSGCFPGTRMLTSSIAPVSFSINEARKYDPITFAGHMLDFEHVWQDTLDVQIDQLGIQFLRKCSLEEVHRPAKSSDISPVLHKTSTYEVGLDQLADALPMERLFSHLAHMIYKGDPAAVSVAAQGLGWNTVGVAESDTLQHDAASWVSGVAYLFQNPDDLTCALVFKGTDDVADFLSDVGCNRVDFCGFADPNDLNPRGEYEPRDGHVLVHRGFRDELLRIVKSENYTAYVYPKLSSCEGVYLVGHSLGAAEASYFAACASRHLEEGDYGYNDYKSIAWQAGTAEKLDPLDLGEPGDHPADGSKECETKTSGTCHFEACSEGRGPLVQCVDGECVCQENSCNVAGYCVPKTPLFET
;
A
#
# COMPACT_ATOMS: atom_id res chain seq x y z
N MET A 1 61.97 -0.80 8.55
CA MET A 1 62.32 0.32 7.66
C MET A 1 61.21 0.43 6.62
N ARG A 2 60.64 1.64 6.51
CA ARG A 2 59.41 2.06 5.82
C ARG A 2 58.11 1.80 6.57
N GLU A 3 57.97 2.60 7.62
CA GLU A 3 56.71 3.23 8.05
C GLU A 3 56.33 4.32 7.02
N ASP A 4 55.04 4.52 6.78
CA ASP A 4 54.36 5.74 6.29
C ASP A 4 52.86 5.37 6.22
N ALA A 5 51.86 6.20 6.51
CA ALA A 5 51.67 7.34 7.39
C ALA A 5 50.13 7.45 7.51
N ALA A 6 49.61 7.65 8.71
CA ALA A 6 48.19 7.73 8.99
C ALA A 6 47.65 9.14 8.72
N ASP A 7 46.64 9.26 7.85
CA ASP A 7 45.87 10.49 7.69
C ASP A 7 44.69 10.53 8.67
N LYS A 8 44.71 11.54 9.54
CA LYS A 8 43.62 11.95 10.42
C LYS A 8 42.72 12.95 9.69
N PRO A 9 41.38 12.85 9.77
CA PRO A 9 40.53 13.97 9.44
C PRO A 9 40.35 14.89 10.66
N LEU A 10 40.41 16.18 10.35
CA LEU A 10 40.23 17.33 11.23
C LEU A 10 38.83 17.35 11.84
N GLY A 11 38.76 17.47 13.16
CA GLY A 11 37.53 17.73 13.90
C GLY A 11 37.06 19.16 13.70
N LEU A 12 35.82 19.32 13.24
CA LEU A 12 35.04 20.56 13.31
C LEU A 12 34.14 20.46 14.54
N SER A 13 34.53 21.16 15.61
CA SER A 13 33.70 21.41 16.77
C SER A 13 32.73 22.56 16.47
N CYS A 14 31.43 22.27 16.43
CA CYS A 14 30.41 23.31 16.57
C CYS A 14 30.01 23.38 18.05
N GLU A 15 30.51 24.40 18.74
CA GLU A 15 29.91 24.88 19.99
C GLU A 15 28.61 25.61 19.62
N LEU A 16 27.49 25.17 20.20
CA LEU A 16 26.26 25.96 20.23
C LEU A 16 25.97 26.32 21.69
N GLU A 17 26.20 27.59 21.96
CA GLU A 17 25.88 28.26 23.21
C GLU A 17 24.36 28.26 23.46
N SER A 18 24.05 27.90 24.71
CA SER A 18 22.81 28.13 25.41
C SER A 18 22.33 29.58 25.35
N CYS A 19 21.08 29.79 24.94
CA CYS A 19 20.35 31.04 25.13
C CYS A 19 19.04 30.75 25.89
N SER A 20 19.11 30.88 27.21
CA SER A 20 17.97 31.00 28.12
C SER A 20 17.38 32.40 28.03
N LEU A 21 16.12 32.53 27.60
CA LEU A 21 15.33 33.75 27.79
C LEU A 21 13.96 33.41 28.37
N LEU A 22 13.80 33.86 29.61
CA LEU A 22 12.55 34.03 30.36
C LEU A 22 11.49 34.76 29.54
N ARG A 23 10.26 34.25 29.57
CA ARG A 23 9.08 35.11 29.44
C ARG A 23 7.94 34.60 30.30
N ASP A 24 7.79 35.27 31.44
CA ASP A 24 6.57 35.31 32.22
C ASP A 24 5.45 35.93 31.40
N SER A 25 4.27 35.29 31.40
CA SER A 25 3.02 36.01 31.20
C SER A 25 1.89 35.30 31.96
N HIS A 26 1.49 35.95 33.05
CA HIS A 26 0.20 35.82 33.70
C HIS A 26 -0.94 35.82 32.67
N VAL A 27 -1.89 34.89 32.81
CA VAL A 27 -3.23 35.02 32.23
C VAL A 27 -4.26 34.70 33.32
N GLU A 28 -5.08 35.71 33.58
CA GLU A 28 -6.22 35.69 34.50
C GLU A 28 -7.36 34.81 33.96
N SER A 29 -8.09 34.18 34.88
CA SER A 29 -9.40 33.56 34.65
C SER A 29 -10.45 34.60 34.25
N PRO A 30 -11.50 34.18 33.50
CA PRO A 30 -12.84 34.43 34.03
C PRO A 30 -13.86 33.30 33.79
N THR A 31 -14.55 32.98 34.89
CA THR A 31 -15.99 32.70 35.06
C THR A 31 -16.87 32.31 33.86
N ASP A 32 -17.40 31.09 33.95
CA ASP A 32 -18.82 30.70 33.96
C ASP A 32 -19.84 31.67 33.32
N HIS A 33 -20.50 31.22 32.25
CA HIS A 33 -21.93 31.49 31.99
C HIS A 33 -22.54 30.40 31.10
N GLY A 34 -23.49 29.66 31.68
CA GLY A 34 -24.30 28.66 30.98
C GLY A 34 -25.20 29.24 29.90
N ARG A 35 -25.40 28.45 28.84
CA ARG A 35 -26.56 28.54 27.96
C ARG A 35 -27.06 27.15 27.60
N ARG A 36 -28.33 26.93 27.95
CA ARG A 36 -29.20 25.88 27.42
C ARG A 36 -29.53 26.19 25.96
N VAL A 37 -29.50 25.18 25.10
CA VAL A 37 -30.14 25.18 23.76
C VAL A 37 -30.82 23.81 23.58
N PRO A 38 -32.01 23.73 22.95
CA PRO A 38 -33.00 22.69 23.24
C PRO A 38 -32.95 21.48 22.30
N CYS A 39 -33.55 20.39 22.77
CA CYS A 39 -34.02 19.26 21.98
C CYS A 39 -35.07 19.69 20.94
N ALA A 40 -34.91 19.21 19.71
CA ALA A 40 -35.95 19.02 18.70
C ALA A 40 -35.58 17.73 17.94
N ILE A 41 -36.19 16.59 18.26
CA ILE A 41 -37.40 16.00 17.63
C ILE A 41 -37.27 15.74 16.12
N PHE A 42 -37.07 14.45 15.84
CA PHE A 42 -37.42 13.60 14.70
C PHE A 42 -38.45 14.11 13.68
N PHE A 43 -38.12 13.99 12.39
CA PHE A 43 -38.91 13.64 11.18
C PHE A 43 -37.91 13.75 10.00
N SER A 44 -37.70 12.83 9.05
CA SER A 44 -38.60 11.92 8.36
C SER A 44 -37.83 10.74 7.74
N THR A 45 -38.38 9.54 7.89
CA THR A 45 -38.19 8.39 7.00
C THR A 45 -39.41 8.33 6.07
N VAL A 46 -39.26 7.72 4.89
CA VAL A 46 -40.30 7.40 3.86
C VAL A 46 -40.41 8.41 2.71
N LEU A 47 -39.62 8.17 1.65
CA LEU A 47 -40.01 8.35 0.24
C LEU A 47 -38.90 7.83 -0.68
N LEU A 48 -38.80 6.51 -0.83
CA LEU A 48 -38.01 5.85 -1.89
C LEU A 48 -38.48 4.40 -2.06
N CYS A 49 -39.74 4.25 -2.49
CA CYS A 49 -40.31 3.04 -3.04
C CYS A 49 -41.55 3.49 -3.81
N LEU A 50 -41.43 3.67 -5.13
CA LEU A 50 -42.50 3.58 -6.15
C LEU A 50 -41.95 4.20 -7.44
N GLY A 51 -41.56 3.37 -8.40
CA GLY A 51 -41.10 3.85 -9.70
C GLY A 51 -40.62 2.78 -10.67
N ALA A 52 -41.16 1.55 -10.60
CA ALA A 52 -40.96 0.54 -11.63
C ALA A 52 -42.30 -0.18 -11.84
N GLY A 53 -42.97 0.10 -12.97
CA GLY A 53 -44.17 -0.62 -13.37
C GLY A 53 -45.02 0.11 -14.41
N LEU A 54 -45.26 -0.57 -15.53
CA LEU A 54 -46.11 -0.26 -16.70
C LEU A 54 -45.45 0.61 -17.79
N ALA A 55 -45.49 0.27 -19.09
CA ALA A 55 -46.29 -0.73 -19.79
C ALA A 55 -45.61 -1.23 -21.09
N LEU A 56 -45.53 -2.55 -21.21
CA LEU A 56 -45.61 -3.27 -22.47
C LEU A 56 -47.08 -3.33 -22.89
N THR A 57 -47.39 -2.84 -24.09
CA THR A 57 -48.21 -3.47 -25.15
C THR A 57 -48.86 -2.39 -26.00
N LEU A 58 -48.50 -2.34 -27.29
CA LEU A 58 -49.45 -2.48 -28.39
C LEU A 58 -48.67 -2.63 -29.72
N HIS A 59 -48.94 -3.74 -30.39
CA HIS A 59 -48.65 -4.00 -31.79
C HIS A 59 -49.37 -2.97 -32.69
N GLN A 60 -48.68 -2.43 -33.69
CA GLN A 60 -49.06 -2.49 -35.11
C GLN A 60 -48.00 -1.79 -35.99
N GLU A 61 -47.36 -2.55 -36.88
CA GLU A 61 -46.81 -2.07 -38.16
C GLU A 61 -47.93 -2.04 -39.22
N PRO A 62 -47.76 -1.47 -40.44
CA PRO A 62 -46.65 -0.65 -41.00
C PRO A 62 -47.12 0.62 -41.75
N GLN A 63 -46.23 1.58 -42.03
CA GLN A 63 -45.99 2.14 -43.39
C GLN A 63 -45.02 3.35 -43.41
N ARG A 64 -44.37 3.47 -44.57
CA ARG A 64 -43.35 4.43 -45.01
C ARG A 64 -43.76 5.90 -44.90
N ALA A 65 -42.78 6.75 -44.60
CA ALA A 65 -42.25 7.86 -45.42
C ALA A 65 -42.01 9.15 -44.64
N ALA A 66 -40.75 9.60 -44.71
CA ALA A 66 -40.24 10.97 -44.81
C ALA A 66 -40.65 12.06 -43.79
N SER A 67 -39.57 12.79 -43.42
CA SER A 67 -39.46 14.19 -43.02
C SER A 67 -39.78 14.64 -41.59
N ASP A 68 -38.85 15.50 -41.14
CA ASP A 68 -38.95 16.56 -40.13
C ASP A 68 -38.26 16.32 -38.79
N GLY A 69 -37.05 16.90 -38.71
CA GLY A 69 -36.12 16.89 -37.59
C GLY A 69 -36.50 17.86 -36.48
N VAL A 70 -37.64 17.59 -35.85
CA VAL A 70 -38.04 18.24 -34.59
C VAL A 70 -38.06 17.25 -33.42
N VAL A 71 -38.13 15.94 -33.68
CA VAL A 71 -38.15 14.89 -32.63
C VAL A 71 -36.78 14.65 -32.00
N GLN A 72 -35.70 15.15 -32.60
CA GLN A 72 -34.33 14.85 -32.15
C GLN A 72 -33.89 15.67 -30.93
N ARG A 73 -34.52 16.83 -30.66
CA ARG A 73 -34.21 17.65 -29.47
C ARG A 73 -34.81 17.11 -28.19
N ASP A 74 -36.06 16.65 -28.23
CA ASP A 74 -36.72 16.15 -27.02
C ASP A 74 -36.13 14.81 -26.55
N VAL A 75 -35.61 14.00 -27.49
CA VAL A 75 -34.84 12.78 -27.19
C VAL A 75 -33.44 13.12 -26.67
N TRP A 76 -32.83 14.19 -27.17
CA TRP A 76 -31.53 14.69 -26.70
C TRP A 76 -31.62 15.26 -25.29
N ASP A 77 -32.62 16.09 -25.00
CA ASP A 77 -32.82 16.66 -23.66
C ASP A 77 -33.18 15.58 -22.63
N ALA A 78 -33.90 14.52 -23.05
CA ALA A 78 -34.18 13.35 -22.21
C ALA A 78 -32.95 12.45 -21.97
N LEU A 79 -32.06 12.32 -22.97
CA LEU A 79 -30.79 11.58 -22.86
C LEU A 79 -29.75 12.36 -22.05
N GLU A 80 -29.64 13.68 -22.21
CA GLU A 80 -28.80 14.53 -21.37
C GLU A 80 -29.28 14.53 -19.91
N SER A 81 -30.59 14.57 -19.68
CA SER A 81 -31.14 14.48 -18.33
C SER A 81 -30.92 13.08 -17.71
N ALA A 82 -31.02 12.00 -18.49
CA ALA A 82 -30.75 10.65 -18.02
C ALA A 82 -29.24 10.38 -17.79
N ALA A 83 -28.36 10.90 -18.66
CA ALA A 83 -26.91 10.80 -18.54
C ALA A 83 -26.38 11.61 -17.34
N ALA A 84 -26.87 12.84 -17.15
CA ALA A 84 -26.53 13.64 -15.96
C ALA A 84 -27.01 12.98 -14.65
N THR A 85 -28.11 12.22 -14.69
CA THR A 85 -28.61 11.47 -13.53
C THR A 85 -27.81 10.19 -13.27
N ALA A 86 -27.28 9.54 -14.32
CA ALA A 86 -26.44 8.35 -14.23
C ALA A 86 -24.98 8.70 -13.83
N GLU A 87 -24.41 9.79 -14.33
CA GLU A 87 -23.10 10.32 -13.93
C GLU A 87 -23.14 10.82 -12.48
N GLY A 88 -24.22 11.50 -12.07
CA GLY A 88 -24.46 11.84 -10.67
C GLY A 88 -24.56 10.61 -9.76
N ALA A 89 -25.06 9.47 -10.25
CA ALA A 89 -25.15 8.23 -9.48
C ALA A 89 -23.79 7.50 -9.36
N VAL A 90 -22.92 7.55 -10.38
CA VAL A 90 -21.58 6.93 -10.35
C VAL A 90 -20.57 7.82 -9.59
N GLU A 91 -20.66 9.15 -9.70
CA GLU A 91 -19.88 10.07 -8.87
C GLU A 91 -20.37 10.11 -7.41
N SER A 92 -21.65 9.83 -7.14
CA SER A 92 -22.15 9.71 -5.75
C SER A 92 -21.59 8.50 -5.00
N VAL A 93 -20.95 7.54 -5.67
CA VAL A 93 -20.29 6.38 -5.03
C VAL A 93 -18.78 6.60 -4.85
N SER A 94 -18.17 7.62 -5.47
CA SER A 94 -16.69 7.74 -5.55
C SER A 94 -16.02 8.69 -4.54
N SER A 95 -16.77 9.33 -3.66
CA SER A 95 -16.19 10.07 -2.52
C SER A 95 -17.18 10.23 -1.37
N ALA A 96 -18.49 10.22 -1.63
CA ALA A 96 -19.50 10.22 -0.58
C ALA A 96 -19.59 8.90 0.20
N SER A 97 -19.10 7.76 -0.29
CA SER A 97 -18.98 6.53 0.53
C SER A 97 -17.81 6.60 1.53
N LEU A 98 -16.76 7.36 1.23
CA LEU A 98 -15.62 7.59 2.14
C LEU A 98 -15.80 8.84 3.02
N ILE A 99 -16.57 9.84 2.57
CA ILE A 99 -16.81 11.13 3.27
C ILE A 99 -18.21 11.19 3.91
N GLY A 100 -19.17 10.36 3.49
CA GLY A 100 -20.58 10.38 3.92
C GLY A 100 -20.84 9.83 5.32
N LEU A 101 -19.81 9.32 5.99
CA LEU A 101 -19.82 9.18 7.43
C LEU A 101 -18.99 10.31 8.02
N GLY A 102 -19.63 11.44 8.33
CA GLY A 102 -19.09 12.47 9.23
C GLY A 102 -18.86 11.96 10.67
N LYS A 103 -18.59 10.67 10.85
CA LYS A 103 -18.00 10.11 12.06
C LYS A 103 -16.52 10.46 11.98
N THR A 104 -16.11 11.46 12.75
CA THR A 104 -14.71 11.59 13.15
C THR A 104 -14.25 10.21 13.64
N ILE A 105 -13.39 9.54 12.88
CA ILE A 105 -12.76 8.30 13.33
C ILE A 105 -11.83 8.72 14.46
N LEU A 106 -12.34 8.68 15.68
CA LEU A 106 -11.55 8.97 16.87
C LEU A 106 -10.69 7.75 17.15
N CYS A 107 -9.39 7.88 16.90
CA CYS A 107 -8.44 6.87 17.31
C CYS A 107 -8.44 6.76 18.83
N GLY A 108 -8.50 5.53 19.31
CA GLY A 108 -8.30 5.24 20.72
C GLY A 108 -6.92 5.74 21.17
N PRO A 109 -6.73 5.92 22.50
CA PRO A 109 -5.42 6.19 23.03
C PRO A 109 -4.43 5.07 22.64
N PRO A 110 -3.13 5.37 22.59
CA PRO A 110 -2.08 4.37 22.41
C PRO A 110 -2.27 3.17 23.34
N ILE A 111 -2.09 1.97 22.80
CA ILE A 111 -2.13 0.72 23.56
C ILE A 111 -0.69 0.21 23.64
N ILE A 112 0.00 0.58 24.72
CA ILE A 112 1.34 0.08 25.04
C ILE A 112 1.20 -0.87 26.22
N ALA A 113 1.68 -2.11 26.06
CA ALA A 113 1.61 -3.09 27.14
C ALA A 113 2.48 -2.66 28.34
N ALA A 114 2.02 -2.87 29.57
CA ALA A 114 2.85 -2.59 30.74
C ALA A 114 4.10 -3.49 30.74
N ALA A 115 5.21 -2.98 31.29
CA ALA A 115 6.40 -3.78 31.53
C ALA A 115 6.08 -4.93 32.49
N SER A 116 6.52 -6.12 32.13
CA SER A 116 6.21 -7.37 32.84
C SER A 116 7.26 -8.42 32.46
N GLN A 117 7.23 -9.57 33.15
CA GLN A 117 8.09 -10.69 32.78
C GLN A 117 7.84 -11.18 31.33
N GLU A 118 6.61 -11.02 30.83
CA GLU A 118 6.27 -11.43 29.46
C GLU A 118 6.72 -10.39 28.44
N THR A 119 6.53 -9.10 28.73
CA THR A 119 6.81 -8.02 27.78
C THR A 119 8.27 -7.58 27.78
N GLY A 120 8.98 -7.79 28.89
CA GLY A 120 10.36 -7.34 29.10
C GLY A 120 10.45 -5.98 29.79
N ASP A 121 11.69 -5.55 30.05
CA ASP A 121 12.03 -4.27 30.66
C ASP A 121 12.31 -3.22 29.57
N PRO A 122 11.78 -1.98 29.72
CA PRO A 122 12.13 -0.87 28.84
C PRO A 122 13.64 -0.62 28.78
N ARG A 123 14.17 -0.40 27.58
CA ARG A 123 15.56 0.02 27.41
C ARG A 123 15.70 1.52 27.57
N GLU A 124 16.72 1.96 28.32
CA GLU A 124 17.17 3.33 28.29
C GLU A 124 18.06 3.59 27.06
N GLY A 125 17.98 4.80 26.50
CA GLY A 125 18.83 5.21 25.38
C GLY A 125 18.20 5.01 23.99
N PRO A 126 18.99 5.19 22.93
CA PRO A 126 18.51 5.10 21.55
C PRO A 126 18.31 3.65 21.10
N ILE A 127 17.52 3.46 20.04
CA ILE A 127 17.35 2.17 19.39
C ILE A 127 18.69 1.71 18.81
N LEU A 128 19.15 0.55 19.27
CA LEU A 128 20.40 -0.02 18.81
C LEU A 128 20.21 -0.72 17.45
N PRO A 129 21.11 -0.50 16.47
CA PRO A 129 21.11 -1.26 15.24
C PRO A 129 21.38 -2.73 15.52
N ALA A 130 20.83 -3.61 14.69
CA ALA A 130 21.16 -5.03 14.72
C ALA A 130 22.67 -5.24 14.54
N GLN A 131 23.19 -6.24 15.25
CA GLN A 131 24.61 -6.55 15.25
C GLN A 131 25.06 -7.07 13.86
N PRO A 132 26.38 -7.03 13.56
CA PRO A 132 26.91 -7.51 12.28
C PRO A 132 26.71 -9.00 12.01
N ASP A 133 26.53 -9.80 13.07
CA ASP A 133 26.28 -11.24 13.02
C ASP A 133 24.78 -11.58 12.86
N MET A 134 23.91 -10.58 12.90
CA MET A 134 22.49 -10.71 12.59
C MET A 134 22.22 -10.56 11.10
N GLY A 135 21.14 -11.16 10.63
CA GLY A 135 20.68 -11.11 9.25
C GLY A 135 20.58 -9.69 8.66
N LEU A 136 20.84 -9.61 7.35
CA LEU A 136 20.89 -8.35 6.61
C LEU A 136 19.63 -8.15 5.75
N VAL A 137 18.97 -7.02 5.96
CA VAL A 137 17.94 -6.51 5.04
C VAL A 137 18.65 -5.70 3.94
N LEU A 138 18.65 -6.21 2.72
CA LEU A 138 19.32 -5.58 1.57
C LEU A 138 18.54 -4.39 1.01
N GLY A 139 17.22 -4.48 1.04
CA GLY A 139 16.33 -3.46 0.49
C GLY A 139 14.88 -3.74 0.89
N LEU A 140 14.10 -2.67 0.97
CA LEU A 140 12.65 -2.68 1.17
C LEU A 140 12.02 -2.15 -0.12
N TYR A 141 11.04 -2.87 -0.67
CA TYR A 141 10.34 -2.50 -1.91
C TYR A 141 8.84 -2.61 -1.68
N THR A 142 8.18 -1.46 -1.61
CA THR A 142 6.80 -1.36 -1.13
C THR A 142 5.91 -0.73 -2.18
N TYR A 143 4.84 -1.42 -2.59
CA TYR A 143 3.94 -0.98 -3.66
C TYR A 143 2.58 -0.61 -3.05
N GLY A 144 2.18 0.65 -3.14
CA GLY A 144 0.87 1.07 -2.62
C GLY A 144 0.73 0.91 -1.11
N ALA A 145 1.83 0.98 -0.36
CA ALA A 145 1.80 0.82 1.10
C ALA A 145 0.97 1.92 1.76
N PRO A 146 0.09 1.59 2.73
CA PRO A 146 -0.49 2.60 3.60
C PRO A 146 0.55 3.13 4.60
N ALA A 147 0.40 4.39 4.99
CA ALA A 147 1.15 4.93 6.13
C ALA A 147 0.74 4.16 7.39
N GLY A 148 1.72 3.75 8.20
CA GLY A 148 1.47 2.79 9.28
C GLY A 148 2.13 3.12 10.61
N THR A 149 2.90 4.20 10.71
CA THR A 149 3.67 4.49 11.93
C THR A 149 3.52 5.93 12.38
N ILE A 150 3.62 6.19 13.69
CA ILE A 150 3.63 7.55 14.23
C ILE A 150 4.65 7.67 15.38
N PRO A 151 5.69 8.51 15.26
CA PRO A 151 6.16 9.17 14.03
C PRO A 151 6.65 8.15 12.97
N ALA A 152 7.14 8.64 11.83
CA ALA A 152 7.69 7.83 10.75
C ALA A 152 8.83 6.91 11.22
N LEU A 153 8.70 5.63 10.89
CA LEU A 153 9.70 4.60 11.19
C LEU A 153 10.99 4.82 10.40
N LYS A 154 12.12 4.71 11.10
CA LYS A 154 13.48 4.85 10.58
C LYS A 154 14.24 3.53 10.66
N ASN A 155 15.19 3.34 9.76
CA ASN A 155 16.13 2.23 9.79
C ASN A 155 17.25 2.51 10.80
N PRO A 156 17.34 1.78 11.92
CA PRO A 156 18.38 2.03 12.91
C PRO A 156 19.78 1.63 12.41
N ARG A 157 19.92 0.81 11.35
CA ARG A 157 21.23 0.44 10.77
C ARG A 157 21.89 1.57 9.99
N THR A 158 21.16 2.62 9.60
CA THR A 158 21.70 3.70 8.76
C THR A 158 21.71 5.01 9.52
N MET A 159 22.78 5.80 9.36
CA MET A 159 22.86 7.13 9.98
C MET A 159 21.77 8.09 9.48
N SER A 160 21.30 7.91 8.24
CA SER A 160 20.22 8.72 7.68
C SER A 160 18.83 8.32 8.19
N GLY A 161 18.71 7.14 8.82
CA GLY A 161 17.43 6.53 9.14
C GLY A 161 16.66 6.01 7.92
N CYS A 162 17.23 6.10 6.71
CA CYS A 162 16.57 5.64 5.50
C CYS A 162 16.71 4.12 5.32
N PHE A 163 15.61 3.46 4.99
CA PHE A 163 15.62 2.10 4.49
C PHE A 163 16.18 2.07 3.06
N PRO A 164 17.10 1.14 2.74
CA PRO A 164 17.49 0.90 1.36
C PRO A 164 16.29 0.40 0.53
N GLY A 165 16.30 0.64 -0.77
CA GLY A 165 15.21 0.30 -1.68
C GLY A 165 14.23 1.46 -1.90
N THR A 166 13.05 1.17 -2.43
CA THR A 166 12.15 2.18 -3.03
C THR A 166 10.70 1.93 -2.62
N ARG A 167 10.02 3.00 -2.16
CA ARG A 167 8.58 3.03 -1.90
C ARG A 167 7.88 3.54 -3.14
N MET A 168 6.94 2.78 -3.69
CA MET A 168 6.21 3.13 -4.89
C MET A 168 4.79 3.54 -4.58
N LEU A 169 4.37 4.59 -5.26
CA LEU A 169 2.99 4.99 -5.41
C LEU A 169 2.70 5.17 -6.90
N THR A 170 1.48 4.89 -7.32
CA THR A 170 1.03 5.18 -8.68
C THR A 170 0.18 6.45 -8.71
N SER A 171 0.34 7.23 -9.76
CA SER A 171 -0.50 8.40 -10.03
C SER A 171 -0.89 8.51 -11.50
N SER A 172 -1.89 9.34 -11.79
CA SER A 172 -2.31 9.68 -13.15
C SER A 172 -2.78 11.14 -13.20
N ILE A 173 -2.43 11.85 -14.26
CA ILE A 173 -2.90 13.22 -14.56
C ILE A 173 -4.06 13.19 -15.57
N ALA A 174 -4.55 12.00 -15.95
CA ALA A 174 -5.51 11.85 -17.04
C ALA A 174 -6.74 12.77 -16.87
N PRO A 175 -7.09 13.57 -17.90
CA PRO A 175 -8.20 14.51 -17.82
C PRO A 175 -9.50 13.76 -17.56
N VAL A 176 -10.22 14.17 -16.50
CA VAL A 176 -11.61 13.80 -16.30
C VAL A 176 -12.41 14.42 -17.45
N SER A 177 -13.11 13.58 -18.23
CA SER A 177 -13.98 14.09 -19.30
C SER A 177 -14.88 15.16 -18.70
N PHE A 178 -14.86 16.35 -19.31
CA PHE A 178 -15.62 17.55 -18.96
C PHE A 178 -15.04 18.52 -17.90
N SER A 179 -14.04 18.15 -17.10
CA SER A 179 -13.39 19.10 -16.16
C SER A 179 -12.05 19.62 -16.70
N ILE A 180 -11.94 20.94 -16.88
CA ILE A 180 -10.74 21.66 -17.35
C ILE A 180 -9.55 21.62 -16.38
N ASN A 181 -9.68 21.01 -15.19
CA ASN A 181 -8.61 20.94 -14.22
C ASN A 181 -7.94 19.56 -14.31
N GLU A 182 -6.67 19.55 -14.73
CA GLU A 182 -5.75 18.40 -14.69
C GLU A 182 -5.44 18.03 -13.23
N ALA A 183 -6.42 17.43 -12.56
CA ALA A 183 -6.26 16.98 -11.19
C ALA A 183 -5.51 15.64 -11.18
N ARG A 184 -4.35 15.62 -10.53
CA ARG A 184 -3.57 14.40 -10.35
C ARG A 184 -4.28 13.45 -9.40
N LYS A 185 -4.65 12.28 -9.90
CA LYS A 185 -5.20 11.16 -9.15
C LYS A 185 -4.08 10.30 -8.59
N TYR A 186 -4.31 9.73 -7.43
CA TYR A 186 -3.35 8.86 -6.77
C TYR A 186 -4.01 7.57 -6.26
N ASP A 187 -3.17 6.58 -6.00
CA ASP A 187 -3.55 5.37 -5.27
C ASP A 187 -4.15 5.74 -3.88
N PRO A 188 -5.42 5.41 -3.60
CA PRO A 188 -6.07 5.75 -2.34
C PRO A 188 -5.39 5.16 -1.09
N ILE A 189 -4.75 4.00 -1.19
CA ILE A 189 -4.20 3.29 -0.04
C ILE A 189 -2.95 3.96 0.50
N THR A 190 -2.19 4.59 -0.38
CA THR A 190 -1.03 5.40 0.03
C THR A 190 -1.40 6.60 0.91
N PHE A 191 -2.68 7.01 0.95
CA PHE A 191 -3.19 8.05 1.86
C PHE A 191 -3.91 7.54 3.10
N ALA A 192 -4.36 6.27 3.10
CA ALA A 192 -5.31 5.79 4.10
C ALA A 192 -4.81 6.02 5.53
N GLY A 193 -3.52 5.74 5.78
CA GLY A 193 -2.90 6.02 7.08
C GLY A 193 -2.73 7.51 7.38
N HIS A 194 -2.48 8.36 6.39
CA HIS A 194 -2.36 9.81 6.58
C HIS A 194 -3.66 10.45 7.06
N MET A 195 -4.81 9.85 6.75
CA MET A 195 -6.09 10.31 7.30
C MET A 195 -6.16 10.17 8.83
N LEU A 196 -5.28 9.34 9.42
CA LEU A 196 -5.25 8.96 10.83
C LEU A 196 -3.92 9.39 11.52
N ASP A 197 -3.22 10.34 10.91
CA ASP A 197 -1.92 10.88 11.31
C ASP A 197 -0.76 9.87 11.31
N PHE A 198 -0.93 8.70 10.67
CA PHE A 198 0.22 7.84 10.39
C PHE A 198 1.09 8.45 9.29
N GLU A 199 2.37 8.12 9.35
CA GLU A 199 3.42 8.51 8.42
C GLU A 199 3.99 7.26 7.74
N HIS A 200 4.53 7.44 6.53
CA HIS A 200 5.26 6.41 5.82
C HIS A 200 6.66 6.23 6.42
N VAL A 201 7.28 5.09 6.16
CA VAL A 201 8.66 4.83 6.56
C VAL A 201 9.65 5.72 5.80
N TRP A 202 10.81 5.99 6.41
CA TRP A 202 11.89 6.76 5.78
C TRP A 202 12.51 5.97 4.62
N GLN A 203 12.14 6.30 3.38
CA GLN A 203 12.57 5.58 2.18
C GLN A 203 12.56 6.49 0.96
N ASP A 204 13.40 6.19 -0.04
CA ASP A 204 13.28 6.81 -1.38
C ASP A 204 11.87 6.51 -1.93
N THR A 205 11.24 7.50 -2.57
CA THR A 205 9.87 7.36 -3.09
C THR A 205 9.87 7.52 -4.61
N LEU A 206 9.26 6.56 -5.30
CA LEU A 206 9.04 6.58 -6.74
C LEU A 206 7.55 6.78 -7.04
N ASP A 207 7.22 7.87 -7.72
CA ASP A 207 5.88 8.10 -8.27
C ASP A 207 5.80 7.55 -9.71
N VAL A 208 5.11 6.43 -9.86
CA VAL A 208 4.87 5.74 -11.14
C VAL A 208 3.64 6.35 -11.81
N GLN A 209 3.89 7.28 -12.74
CA GLN A 209 2.83 7.94 -13.51
C GLN A 209 2.40 7.08 -14.69
N ILE A 210 1.20 6.50 -14.59
CA ILE A 210 0.72 5.50 -15.56
C ILE A 210 0.34 6.10 -16.92
N ASP A 211 0.12 7.41 -16.97
CA ASP A 211 -0.18 8.18 -18.18
C ASP A 211 1.04 8.92 -18.75
N GLN A 212 2.16 8.91 -18.03
CA GLN A 212 3.47 9.42 -18.46
C GLN A 212 4.53 8.33 -18.35
N LEU A 213 4.25 7.20 -19.01
CA LEU A 213 5.12 6.03 -19.02
C LEU A 213 6.55 6.39 -19.45
N GLY A 214 7.54 5.81 -18.76
CA GLY A 214 8.96 6.03 -19.03
C GLY A 214 9.58 7.25 -18.33
N ILE A 215 8.81 8.06 -17.59
CA ILE A 215 9.36 9.15 -16.77
C ILE A 215 9.42 8.71 -15.31
N GLN A 216 10.64 8.67 -14.76
CA GLN A 216 10.85 8.40 -13.34
C GLN A 216 10.75 9.69 -12.52
N PHE A 217 9.89 9.66 -11.50
CA PHE A 217 9.82 10.70 -10.48
C PHE A 217 10.34 10.15 -9.15
N LEU A 218 11.65 9.86 -9.13
CA LEU A 218 12.34 9.38 -7.94
C LEU A 218 12.68 10.55 -7.01
N ARG A 219 12.24 10.44 -5.77
CA ARG A 219 12.45 11.41 -4.70
C ARG A 219 13.26 10.76 -3.60
N LYS A 220 14.26 11.49 -3.10
CA LYS A 220 15.13 10.97 -2.05
C LYS A 220 14.45 10.97 -0.71
N CYS A 221 14.74 9.95 0.08
CA CYS A 221 14.31 9.78 1.46
C CYS A 221 14.50 11.09 2.23
N SER A 222 13.41 11.59 2.81
CA SER A 222 13.39 12.83 3.57
C SER A 222 12.14 12.91 4.43
N LEU A 223 12.11 13.87 5.36
CA LEU A 223 10.93 14.18 6.16
C LEU A 223 9.72 14.60 5.30
N GLU A 224 9.94 15.18 4.12
CA GLU A 224 8.82 15.52 3.24
C GLU A 224 8.18 14.25 2.63
N GLU A 225 9.01 13.26 2.28
CA GLU A 225 8.52 12.04 1.63
C GLU A 225 7.69 11.16 2.55
N VAL A 226 7.91 11.20 3.88
CA VAL A 226 7.08 10.42 4.81
C VAL A 226 5.62 10.88 4.85
N HIS A 227 5.35 12.10 4.37
CA HIS A 227 4.02 12.70 4.26
C HIS A 227 3.43 12.65 2.85
N ARG A 228 4.14 12.03 1.89
CA ARG A 228 3.68 11.92 0.51
C ARG A 228 3.02 10.57 0.23
N PRO A 229 2.01 10.51 -0.65
CA PRO A 229 1.44 11.65 -1.36
C PRO A 229 0.61 12.56 -0.42
N ALA A 230 0.63 13.87 -0.67
CA ALA A 230 -0.09 14.83 0.16
C ALA A 230 -1.61 14.67 -0.05
N LYS A 231 -2.39 14.68 1.05
CA LYS A 231 -3.85 14.47 1.06
C LYS A 231 -4.53 15.10 -0.18
N SER A 232 -5.06 14.26 -1.06
CA SER A 232 -5.78 14.66 -2.28
C SER A 232 -7.21 14.12 -2.23
N SER A 233 -8.18 14.90 -2.72
CA SER A 233 -9.54 14.41 -2.97
C SER A 233 -9.61 13.54 -4.23
N ASP A 234 -8.60 13.62 -5.09
CA ASP A 234 -8.55 12.92 -6.36
C ASP A 234 -7.85 11.58 -6.18
N ILE A 235 -8.65 10.54 -5.97
CA ILE A 235 -8.20 9.15 -5.82
C ILE A 235 -8.75 8.27 -6.93
N SER A 236 -8.03 7.21 -7.28
CA SER A 236 -8.53 6.18 -8.20
C SER A 236 -8.18 4.79 -7.66
N PRO A 237 -9.17 3.99 -7.23
CA PRO A 237 -8.92 2.64 -6.72
C PRO A 237 -8.17 1.73 -7.69
N VAL A 238 -8.27 1.98 -9.01
CA VAL A 238 -7.58 1.15 -10.00
C VAL A 238 -6.06 1.40 -10.02
N LEU A 239 -5.62 2.56 -9.52
CA LEU A 239 -4.19 2.83 -9.33
C LEU A 239 -3.58 1.87 -8.29
N HIS A 240 -4.38 1.40 -7.32
CA HIS A 240 -3.90 0.47 -6.30
C HIS A 240 -3.78 -0.99 -6.76
N LYS A 241 -4.08 -1.34 -8.02
CA LYS A 241 -3.90 -2.73 -8.46
C LYS A 241 -2.42 -3.02 -8.67
N THR A 242 -1.95 -4.18 -8.21
CA THR A 242 -0.57 -4.67 -8.46
C THR A 242 -0.18 -4.58 -9.95
N SER A 243 -1.08 -4.96 -10.85
CA SER A 243 -0.87 -4.87 -12.31
C SER A 243 -0.60 -3.45 -12.80
N THR A 244 -1.15 -2.43 -12.13
CA THR A 244 -0.92 -1.03 -12.49
C THR A 244 0.53 -0.61 -12.20
N TYR A 245 1.09 -1.11 -11.09
CA TYR A 245 2.51 -0.91 -10.76
C TYR A 245 3.43 -1.60 -11.76
N GLU A 246 3.14 -2.87 -12.11
CA GLU A 246 3.92 -3.62 -13.09
C GLU A 246 3.98 -2.92 -14.44
N VAL A 247 2.83 -2.53 -14.97
CA VAL A 247 2.72 -1.86 -16.28
C VAL A 247 3.54 -0.58 -16.32
N GLY A 248 3.48 0.23 -15.26
CA GLY A 248 4.27 1.47 -15.18
C GLY A 248 5.77 1.19 -15.10
N LEU A 249 6.18 0.13 -14.40
CA LEU A 249 7.58 -0.24 -14.19
C LEU A 249 8.19 -1.03 -15.35
N ASP A 250 7.40 -1.74 -16.15
CA ASP A 250 7.86 -2.43 -17.37
C ASP A 250 8.47 -1.44 -18.37
N GLN A 251 7.93 -0.22 -18.43
CA GLN A 251 8.45 0.88 -19.27
C GLN A 251 9.72 1.52 -18.70
N LEU A 252 10.09 1.16 -17.47
CA LEU A 252 11.28 1.63 -16.75
C LEU A 252 12.28 0.50 -16.49
N ALA A 253 12.12 -0.66 -17.15
CA ALA A 253 12.90 -1.87 -16.88
C ALA A 253 14.42 -1.65 -16.89
N ASP A 254 14.92 -0.85 -17.84
CA ASP A 254 16.36 -0.58 -17.98
C ASP A 254 16.88 0.35 -16.88
N ALA A 255 16.04 1.28 -16.40
CA ALA A 255 16.42 2.27 -15.39
C ALA A 255 16.25 1.74 -13.97
N LEU A 256 15.24 0.89 -13.76
CA LEU A 256 14.77 0.43 -12.44
C LEU A 256 14.54 -1.10 -12.44
N PRO A 257 15.58 -1.90 -12.72
CA PRO A 257 15.44 -3.35 -12.88
C PRO A 257 14.98 -4.05 -11.60
N MET A 258 15.40 -3.59 -10.42
CA MET A 258 15.02 -4.17 -9.13
C MET A 258 13.58 -3.83 -8.76
N GLU A 259 13.18 -2.56 -8.94
CA GLU A 259 11.80 -2.13 -8.72
C GLU A 259 10.83 -2.87 -9.63
N ARG A 260 11.21 -3.10 -10.88
CA ARG A 260 10.44 -3.94 -11.80
C ARG A 260 10.40 -5.39 -11.33
N LEU A 261 11.54 -6.03 -11.10
CA LEU A 261 11.58 -7.43 -10.65
C LEU A 261 10.67 -7.66 -9.43
N PHE A 262 10.77 -6.80 -8.42
CA PHE A 262 10.00 -6.95 -7.19
C PHE A 262 8.53 -6.56 -7.34
N SER A 263 8.14 -5.78 -8.36
CA SER A 263 6.71 -5.58 -8.63
C SER A 263 6.08 -6.85 -9.19
N HIS A 264 6.80 -7.57 -10.05
CA HIS A 264 6.39 -8.88 -10.56
C HIS A 264 6.30 -9.92 -9.43
N LEU A 265 7.28 -9.94 -8.50
CA LEU A 265 7.19 -10.81 -7.32
C LEU A 265 5.97 -10.48 -6.44
N ALA A 266 5.72 -9.19 -6.18
CA ALA A 266 4.59 -8.75 -5.37
C ALA A 266 3.23 -9.04 -6.02
N HIS A 267 3.15 -8.96 -7.36
CA HIS A 267 1.92 -9.26 -8.10
C HIS A 267 1.61 -10.75 -8.10
N MET A 268 2.59 -11.62 -8.39
CA MET A 268 2.29 -13.03 -8.63
C MET A 268 1.77 -13.75 -7.38
N ILE A 269 2.14 -13.35 -6.17
CA ILE A 269 1.67 -14.03 -4.96
C ILE A 269 0.16 -13.88 -4.70
N TYR A 270 -0.54 -13.04 -5.48
CA TYR A 270 -2.00 -12.91 -5.46
C TYR A 270 -2.74 -14.06 -6.17
N LYS A 271 -2.03 -14.95 -6.87
CA LYS A 271 -2.62 -15.98 -7.74
C LYS A 271 -3.28 -17.14 -7.01
N GLY A 272 -3.05 -17.29 -5.69
CA GLY A 272 -3.70 -18.29 -4.83
C GLY A 272 -3.27 -19.75 -5.06
N ASP A 273 -2.50 -20.04 -6.11
CA ASP A 273 -1.87 -21.33 -6.38
C ASP A 273 -0.35 -21.24 -6.17
N PRO A 274 0.21 -21.86 -5.12
CA PRO A 274 1.65 -21.84 -4.84
C PRO A 274 2.53 -22.44 -5.95
N ALA A 275 2.06 -23.48 -6.65
CA ALA A 275 2.83 -24.11 -7.73
C ALA A 275 2.93 -23.16 -8.93
N ALA A 276 1.83 -22.48 -9.26
CA ALA A 276 1.80 -21.41 -10.24
C ALA A 276 2.77 -20.27 -9.89
N VAL A 277 2.76 -19.80 -8.63
CA VAL A 277 3.72 -18.79 -8.16
C VAL A 277 5.16 -19.25 -8.34
N SER A 278 5.45 -20.53 -8.07
CA SER A 278 6.79 -21.07 -8.25
C SER A 278 7.25 -21.12 -9.70
N VAL A 279 6.39 -21.56 -10.62
CA VAL A 279 6.70 -21.55 -12.06
C VAL A 279 6.93 -20.11 -12.55
N ALA A 280 6.12 -19.15 -12.12
CA ALA A 280 6.28 -17.74 -12.48
C ALA A 280 7.60 -17.16 -11.94
N ALA A 281 7.96 -17.45 -10.69
CA ALA A 281 9.23 -17.03 -10.12
C ALA A 281 10.44 -17.63 -10.85
N GLN A 282 10.37 -18.92 -11.24
CA GLN A 282 11.41 -19.57 -12.02
C GLN A 282 11.57 -18.91 -13.39
N GLY A 283 10.47 -18.47 -14.03
CA GLY A 283 10.50 -17.69 -15.26
C GLY A 283 11.25 -16.35 -15.14
N LEU A 284 11.34 -15.80 -13.93
CA LEU A 284 12.14 -14.61 -13.60
C LEU A 284 13.57 -14.95 -13.15
N GLY A 285 13.95 -16.22 -13.13
CA GLY A 285 15.26 -16.70 -12.67
C GLY A 285 15.36 -16.89 -11.16
N TRP A 286 14.25 -16.94 -10.43
CA TRP A 286 14.22 -17.10 -8.97
C TRP A 286 13.59 -18.43 -8.56
N ASN A 287 14.14 -19.06 -7.53
CA ASN A 287 13.57 -20.28 -6.95
C ASN A 287 12.63 -19.93 -5.81
N THR A 288 11.42 -20.48 -5.78
CA THR A 288 10.63 -20.51 -4.55
C THR A 288 11.25 -21.51 -3.60
N VAL A 289 11.72 -21.05 -2.46
CA VAL A 289 12.43 -21.90 -1.48
C VAL A 289 11.65 -22.03 -0.19
N GLY A 290 10.62 -21.22 0.05
CA GLY A 290 9.72 -21.36 1.20
C GLY A 290 8.39 -20.67 0.96
N VAL A 291 7.33 -21.20 1.58
CA VAL A 291 5.98 -20.64 1.57
C VAL A 291 5.44 -20.74 3.00
N ALA A 292 4.77 -19.67 3.45
CA ALA A 292 4.09 -19.63 4.73
C ALA A 292 2.67 -19.13 4.52
N GLU A 293 1.70 -19.97 4.84
CA GLU A 293 0.30 -19.57 4.94
C GLU A 293 -0.07 -19.53 6.41
N SER A 294 -0.66 -18.43 6.87
CA SER A 294 -1.23 -18.37 8.21
C SER A 294 -2.54 -19.16 8.22
N ASP A 295 -2.56 -20.27 8.96
CA ASP A 295 -3.75 -21.10 9.12
C ASP A 295 -4.86 -20.29 9.79
N THR A 296 -5.77 -19.73 9.01
CA THR A 296 -7.09 -19.36 9.52
C THR A 296 -7.90 -20.64 9.62
N LEU A 297 -7.71 -21.36 10.72
CA LEU A 297 -8.64 -22.41 11.12
C LEU A 297 -10.06 -21.82 11.09
N GLN A 298 -10.83 -22.29 10.11
CA GLN A 298 -12.29 -22.41 10.10
C GLN A 298 -12.98 -21.92 11.38
N HIS A 299 -13.79 -20.86 11.28
CA HIS A 299 -15.20 -20.95 11.69
C HIS A 299 -16.11 -19.79 11.30
N ASP A 300 -15.60 -18.65 10.81
CA ASP A 300 -16.45 -17.61 10.25
C ASP A 300 -16.09 -17.36 8.77
N ALA A 301 -16.96 -17.82 7.87
CA ALA A 301 -16.81 -17.76 6.41
C ALA A 301 -16.77 -16.33 5.81
N ALA A 302 -16.52 -15.31 6.62
CA ALA A 302 -16.64 -13.91 6.27
C ALA A 302 -15.34 -13.09 6.43
N SER A 303 -14.22 -13.69 6.86
CA SER A 303 -12.93 -12.96 6.94
C SER A 303 -11.85 -13.67 6.13
N TRP A 304 -11.80 -13.33 4.84
CA TRP A 304 -10.93 -13.93 3.80
C TRP A 304 -9.51 -13.36 3.77
N VAL A 305 -8.99 -12.82 4.88
CA VAL A 305 -7.60 -12.34 4.93
C VAL A 305 -6.70 -13.50 5.36
N SER A 306 -6.36 -14.37 4.42
CA SER A 306 -5.26 -15.32 4.62
C SER A 306 -3.95 -14.58 4.38
N GLY A 307 -3.17 -14.40 5.46
CA GLY A 307 -1.82 -13.88 5.37
C GLY A 307 -0.90 -14.93 4.76
N VAL A 308 -0.24 -14.59 3.65
CA VAL A 308 0.68 -15.48 2.92
C VAL A 308 2.01 -14.76 2.71
N ALA A 309 3.12 -15.47 2.94
CA ALA A 309 4.46 -15.02 2.60
C ALA A 309 5.23 -16.06 1.78
N TYR A 310 5.97 -15.58 0.78
CA TYR A 310 6.86 -16.38 -0.06
C TYR A 310 8.30 -15.99 0.17
N LEU A 311 9.20 -16.97 0.25
CA LEU A 311 10.63 -16.77 0.21
C LEU A 311 11.16 -17.26 -1.14
N PHE A 312 11.65 -16.32 -1.94
CA PHE A 312 12.35 -16.61 -3.19
C PHE A 312 13.85 -16.47 -2.98
N GLN A 313 14.67 -17.26 -3.68
CA GLN A 313 16.13 -17.13 -3.71
C GLN A 313 16.62 -17.01 -5.15
N ASN A 314 17.52 -16.06 -5.40
CA ASN A 314 18.28 -15.99 -6.62
C ASN A 314 19.39 -17.05 -6.58
N PRO A 315 19.41 -18.03 -7.50
CA PRO A 315 20.36 -19.14 -7.48
C PRO A 315 21.80 -18.72 -7.80
N ASP A 316 22.02 -17.51 -8.33
CA ASP A 316 23.33 -17.03 -8.77
C ASP A 316 24.07 -16.25 -7.69
N ASP A 317 23.38 -15.36 -6.97
CA ASP A 317 23.96 -14.51 -5.92
C ASP A 317 23.52 -14.87 -4.49
N LEU A 318 22.62 -15.85 -4.35
CA LEU A 318 22.09 -16.35 -3.07
C LEU A 318 21.35 -15.30 -2.24
N THR A 319 21.02 -14.15 -2.82
CA THR A 319 20.10 -13.20 -2.20
C THR A 319 18.68 -13.77 -2.20
N CYS A 320 17.91 -13.38 -1.20
CA CYS A 320 16.52 -13.80 -1.08
C CYS A 320 15.56 -12.62 -1.17
N ALA A 321 14.33 -12.87 -1.57
CA ALA A 321 13.22 -11.94 -1.48
C ALA A 321 12.12 -12.58 -0.63
N LEU A 322 11.81 -11.97 0.51
CA LEU A 322 10.68 -12.33 1.35
C LEU A 322 9.51 -11.39 1.01
N VAL A 323 8.46 -11.96 0.43
CA VAL A 323 7.36 -11.24 -0.19
C VAL A 323 6.08 -11.51 0.59
N PHE A 324 5.44 -10.45 1.09
CA PHE A 324 4.19 -10.53 1.86
C PHE A 324 2.99 -10.17 0.97
N LYS A 325 1.99 -11.06 0.96
CA LYS A 325 0.72 -10.84 0.24
C LYS A 325 -0.12 -9.83 1.01
N GLY A 326 -0.62 -8.80 0.34
CA GLY A 326 -1.64 -7.93 0.92
C GLY A 326 -3.05 -8.49 0.82
N THR A 327 -4.04 -7.73 1.29
CA THR A 327 -5.46 -8.09 1.17
C THR A 327 -5.95 -7.98 -0.28
N ASP A 328 -6.85 -8.89 -0.67
CA ASP A 328 -7.55 -8.86 -1.96
C ASP A 328 -8.77 -7.91 -1.93
N ASP A 329 -9.27 -7.60 -0.72
CA ASP A 329 -10.37 -6.67 -0.50
C ASP A 329 -9.89 -5.42 0.22
N VAL A 330 -9.56 -4.44 -0.60
CA VAL A 330 -8.98 -3.18 -0.17
C VAL A 330 -10.07 -2.20 0.31
N ALA A 331 -11.30 -2.33 -0.21
CA ALA A 331 -12.40 -1.45 0.17
C ALA A 331 -12.92 -1.80 1.56
N ASP A 332 -13.14 -3.10 1.83
CA ASP A 332 -13.57 -3.58 3.14
C ASP A 332 -12.49 -3.31 4.20
N PHE A 333 -11.22 -3.47 3.82
CA PHE A 333 -10.10 -3.08 4.66
C PHE A 333 -10.18 -1.62 5.09
N LEU A 334 -10.34 -0.65 4.16
CA LEU A 334 -10.41 0.76 4.53
C LEU A 334 -11.54 1.11 5.50
N SER A 335 -12.67 0.41 5.45
CA SER A 335 -13.77 0.62 6.39
C SER A 335 -13.52 0.01 7.78
N ASP A 336 -12.74 -1.07 7.85
CA ASP A 336 -12.52 -1.85 9.06
C ASP A 336 -11.16 -1.58 9.75
N VAL A 337 -10.29 -0.79 9.11
CA VAL A 337 -8.99 -0.37 9.64
C VAL A 337 -9.21 0.57 10.84
N GLY A 338 -9.41 -0.05 12.01
CA GLY A 338 -9.42 0.65 13.28
C GLY A 338 -8.05 1.25 13.54
N CYS A 339 -7.98 2.57 13.78
CA CYS A 339 -6.73 3.31 13.89
C CYS A 339 -6.01 3.18 15.24
N ASN A 340 -6.06 1.99 15.84
CA ASN A 340 -5.38 1.70 17.10
C ASN A 340 -3.86 1.71 16.89
N ARG A 341 -3.18 2.47 17.74
CA ARG A 341 -1.73 2.63 17.77
C ARG A 341 -1.17 1.75 18.86
N VAL A 342 -0.19 0.92 18.55
CA VAL A 342 0.36 -0.08 19.48
C VAL A 342 1.88 -0.10 19.46
N ASP A 343 2.48 -0.64 20.52
CA ASP A 343 3.90 -1.00 20.52
C ASP A 343 4.17 -2.19 19.59
N PHE A 344 5.40 -2.26 19.09
CA PHE A 344 5.88 -3.36 18.27
C PHE A 344 7.40 -3.42 18.32
N CYS A 345 7.95 -4.63 18.55
CA CYS A 345 9.38 -4.89 18.45
C CYS A 345 10.25 -3.86 19.21
N GLY A 346 9.78 -3.42 20.38
CA GLY A 346 10.49 -2.46 21.24
C GLY A 346 10.65 -1.05 20.66
N PHE A 347 9.87 -0.68 19.63
CA PHE A 347 9.85 0.69 19.08
C PHE A 347 9.01 1.64 19.93
N ALA A 348 8.22 1.14 20.85
CA ALA A 348 7.60 1.92 21.90
C ALA A 348 7.58 1.09 23.17
N ASP A 349 7.61 1.74 24.32
CA ASP A 349 7.50 1.11 25.62
C ASP A 349 6.80 2.05 26.63
N PRO A 350 6.47 1.58 27.85
CA PRO A 350 5.75 2.39 28.84
C PRO A 350 6.41 3.72 29.22
N ASN A 351 7.73 3.88 29.02
CA ASN A 351 8.41 5.14 29.33
C ASN A 351 8.14 6.23 28.28
N ASP A 352 7.53 5.88 27.14
CA ASP A 352 7.10 6.83 26.13
C ASP A 352 5.70 7.39 26.41
N LEU A 353 5.12 7.08 27.58
CA LEU A 353 3.85 7.66 28.02
C LEU A 353 4.10 8.70 29.12
N ASN A 354 3.53 9.89 28.95
CA ASN A 354 3.53 10.88 30.00
C ASN A 354 2.52 10.51 31.12
N PRO A 355 2.47 11.22 32.27
CA PRO A 355 1.54 10.90 33.37
C PRO A 355 0.05 10.94 33.01
N ARG A 356 -0.33 11.46 31.83
CA ARG A 356 -1.69 11.47 31.31
C ARG A 356 -1.97 10.30 30.35
N GLY A 357 -0.97 9.46 30.07
CA GLY A 357 -1.04 8.39 29.09
C GLY A 357 -0.94 8.88 27.64
N GLU A 358 -0.47 10.10 27.42
CA GLU A 358 -0.21 10.62 26.08
C GLU A 358 1.17 10.15 25.62
N TYR A 359 1.28 9.79 24.34
CA TYR A 359 2.52 9.29 23.76
C TYR A 359 3.50 10.45 23.46
N GLU A 360 4.66 10.42 24.12
CA GLU A 360 5.78 11.34 23.97
C GLU A 360 7.02 10.53 23.53
N PRO A 361 7.14 10.22 22.22
CA PRO A 361 8.20 9.34 21.73
C PRO A 361 9.59 9.89 22.01
N ARG A 362 10.48 9.01 22.47
CA ARG A 362 11.93 9.24 22.39
C ARG A 362 12.45 9.11 20.96
N ASP A 363 13.70 9.52 20.72
CA ASP A 363 14.28 9.43 19.38
C ASP A 363 14.31 7.98 18.87
N GLY A 364 13.77 7.78 17.66
CA GLY A 364 13.58 6.48 17.05
C GLY A 364 12.34 5.70 17.51
N HIS A 365 11.67 6.11 18.59
CA HIS A 365 10.50 5.40 19.10
C HIS A 365 9.25 5.74 18.27
N VAL A 366 8.50 4.71 17.87
CA VAL A 366 7.27 4.82 17.09
C VAL A 366 6.20 3.86 17.59
N LEU A 367 4.94 4.29 17.47
CA LEU A 367 3.80 3.39 17.50
C LEU A 367 3.49 2.92 16.07
N VAL A 368 2.97 1.70 15.96
CA VAL A 368 2.55 1.12 14.69
C VAL A 368 1.04 0.91 14.64
N HIS A 369 0.50 0.79 13.44
CA HIS A 369 -0.89 0.45 13.22
C HIS A 369 -1.16 -1.00 13.65
N ARG A 370 -2.09 -1.18 14.61
CA ARG A 370 -2.37 -2.48 15.21
C ARG A 370 -2.76 -3.56 14.20
N GLY A 371 -3.63 -3.23 13.25
CA GLY A 371 -4.08 -4.21 12.26
C GLY A 371 -2.94 -4.78 11.41
N PHE A 372 -1.99 -3.93 11.02
CA PHE A 372 -0.87 -4.35 10.16
C PHE A 372 0.15 -5.17 10.96
N ARG A 373 0.37 -4.77 12.22
CA ARG A 373 1.20 -5.52 13.17
C ARG A 373 0.62 -6.91 13.43
N ASP A 374 -0.67 -6.97 13.77
CA ASP A 374 -1.33 -8.22 14.14
C ASP A 374 -1.40 -9.18 12.95
N GLU A 375 -1.53 -8.68 11.72
CA GLU A 375 -1.41 -9.48 10.48
C GLU A 375 0.00 -10.03 10.29
N LEU A 376 1.02 -9.17 10.31
CA LEU A 376 2.42 -9.61 10.21
C LEU A 376 2.74 -10.69 11.25
N LEU A 377 2.38 -10.43 12.52
CA LEU A 377 2.62 -11.36 13.62
C LEU A 377 1.90 -12.69 13.44
N ARG A 378 0.73 -12.71 12.79
CA ARG A 378 0.03 -13.96 12.46
C ARG A 378 0.80 -14.80 11.45
N ILE A 379 1.40 -14.15 10.44
CA ILE A 379 2.24 -14.82 9.45
C ILE A 379 3.53 -15.33 10.11
N VAL A 380 4.32 -14.45 10.74
CA VAL A 380 5.66 -14.82 11.24
C VAL A 380 5.65 -15.73 12.48
N LYS A 381 4.52 -15.82 13.19
CA LYS A 381 4.33 -16.78 14.29
C LYS A 381 3.58 -18.05 13.87
N SER A 382 3.21 -18.19 12.59
CA SER A 382 2.57 -19.40 12.08
C SER A 382 3.51 -20.61 12.08
N GLU A 383 2.94 -21.81 12.19
CA GLU A 383 3.69 -23.06 12.07
C GLU A 383 4.37 -23.16 10.69
N ASN A 384 3.69 -22.76 9.62
CA ASN A 384 4.25 -22.80 8.26
C ASN A 384 5.46 -21.86 8.11
N TYR A 385 5.39 -20.64 8.64
CA TYR A 385 6.54 -19.72 8.60
C TYR A 385 7.73 -20.25 9.38
N THR A 386 7.49 -20.70 10.62
CA THR A 386 8.54 -21.20 11.50
C THR A 386 9.17 -22.50 10.99
N ALA A 387 8.40 -23.35 10.28
CA ALA A 387 8.89 -24.59 9.69
C ALA A 387 9.59 -24.40 8.34
N TYR A 388 9.05 -23.55 7.46
CA TYR A 388 9.42 -23.57 6.03
C TYR A 388 10.10 -22.30 5.52
N VAL A 389 10.00 -21.18 6.24
CA VAL A 389 10.59 -19.89 5.83
C VAL A 389 11.71 -19.46 6.78
N TYR A 390 11.42 -19.31 8.08
CA TYR A 390 12.35 -18.77 9.07
C TYR A 390 13.72 -19.48 9.09
N PRO A 391 13.81 -20.82 9.09
CA PRO A 391 15.11 -21.51 9.14
C PRO A 391 16.00 -21.23 7.92
N LYS A 392 15.40 -20.87 6.78
CA LYS A 392 16.10 -20.66 5.50
C LYS A 392 16.65 -19.24 5.35
N LEU A 393 16.20 -18.29 6.17
CA LEU A 393 16.71 -16.91 6.13
C LEU A 393 18.22 -16.81 6.37
N SER A 394 18.76 -17.72 7.19
CA SER A 394 20.20 -17.78 7.48
C SER A 394 21.04 -18.31 6.30
N SER A 395 20.42 -18.96 5.32
CA SER A 395 21.06 -19.45 4.08
C SER A 395 21.07 -18.40 2.97
N CYS A 396 20.51 -17.21 3.20
CA CYS A 396 20.51 -16.11 2.25
C CYS A 396 21.72 -15.19 2.49
N GLU A 397 22.36 -14.70 1.44
CA GLU A 397 23.41 -13.64 1.53
C GLU A 397 22.83 -12.36 2.16
N GLY A 398 21.57 -12.10 1.87
CA GLY A 398 20.75 -11.07 2.48
C GLY A 398 19.32 -11.15 1.94
N VAL A 399 18.40 -10.42 2.56
CA VAL A 399 16.97 -10.52 2.27
C VAL A 399 16.43 -9.17 1.80
N TYR A 400 15.85 -9.14 0.62
CA TYR A 400 14.96 -8.09 0.14
C TYR A 400 13.57 -8.32 0.71
N LEU A 401 12.93 -7.25 1.18
CA LEU A 401 11.58 -7.29 1.72
C LEU A 401 10.65 -6.61 0.75
N VAL A 402 9.62 -7.33 0.34
CA VAL A 402 8.74 -6.92 -0.74
C VAL A 402 7.30 -7.07 -0.29
N GLY A 403 6.44 -6.13 -0.68
CA GLY A 403 5.01 -6.29 -0.45
C GLY A 403 4.19 -5.26 -1.19
N HIS A 404 2.92 -5.59 -1.38
CA HIS A 404 1.91 -4.70 -1.95
C HIS A 404 0.79 -4.45 -0.95
N SER A 405 0.22 -3.23 -0.94
CA SER A 405 -0.90 -2.87 -0.07
C SER A 405 -0.58 -3.13 1.41
N LEU A 406 -1.43 -3.89 2.11
CA LEU A 406 -1.19 -4.38 3.47
C LEU A 406 0.17 -5.12 3.61
N GLY A 407 0.51 -6.00 2.67
CA GLY A 407 1.78 -6.73 2.68
C GLY A 407 3.00 -5.79 2.57
N ALA A 408 2.84 -4.61 1.97
CA ALA A 408 3.89 -3.59 1.94
C ALA A 408 4.13 -2.93 3.32
N ALA A 409 3.07 -2.72 4.09
CA ALA A 409 3.18 -2.26 5.47
C ALA A 409 3.83 -3.33 6.37
N GLU A 410 3.46 -4.60 6.19
CA GLU A 410 4.06 -5.74 6.87
C GLU A 410 5.56 -5.88 6.56
N ALA A 411 5.94 -5.80 5.28
CA ALA A 411 7.34 -5.79 4.85
C ALA A 411 8.13 -4.65 5.53
N SER A 412 7.52 -3.47 5.69
CA SER A 412 8.13 -2.32 6.36
C SER A 412 8.37 -2.58 7.85
N TYR A 413 7.41 -3.21 8.53
CA TYR A 413 7.52 -3.56 9.94
C TYR A 413 8.57 -4.66 10.16
N PHE A 414 8.56 -5.68 9.29
CA PHE A 414 9.58 -6.71 9.28
C PHE A 414 10.97 -6.09 9.11
N ALA A 415 11.15 -5.18 8.14
CA ALA A 415 12.41 -4.52 7.84
C ALA A 415 12.98 -3.80 9.07
N ALA A 416 12.15 -3.00 9.73
CA ALA A 416 12.56 -2.25 10.91
C ALA A 416 12.90 -3.16 12.08
N CYS A 417 12.08 -4.17 12.34
CA CYS A 417 12.27 -5.10 13.44
C CYS A 417 13.52 -5.98 13.25
N ALA A 418 13.77 -6.47 12.03
CA ALA A 418 14.99 -7.20 11.70
C ALA A 418 16.26 -6.32 11.73
N SER A 419 16.10 -5.00 11.58
CA SER A 419 17.22 -4.05 11.54
C SER A 419 17.70 -3.57 12.91
N ARG A 420 17.03 -3.94 14.02
CA ARG A 420 17.43 -3.53 15.38
C ARG A 420 18.02 -4.66 16.20
N HIS A 421 18.67 -4.32 17.31
CA HIS A 421 19.18 -5.27 18.29
C HIS A 421 18.27 -5.32 19.53
N LEU A 422 17.80 -6.52 19.87
CA LEU A 422 17.10 -6.81 21.12
C LEU A 422 17.58 -8.16 21.68
N GLU A 423 17.65 -8.25 23.00
CA GLU A 423 18.06 -9.40 23.78
C GLU A 423 16.90 -9.91 24.63
N GLU A 424 16.99 -11.17 25.08
CA GLU A 424 15.98 -11.73 25.96
C GLU A 424 15.87 -10.91 27.25
N GLY A 425 14.65 -10.51 27.59
CA GLY A 425 14.35 -9.61 28.70
C GLY A 425 14.12 -8.16 28.28
N ASP A 426 14.52 -7.74 27.09
CA ASP A 426 14.19 -6.41 26.60
C ASP A 426 12.70 -6.29 26.23
N TYR A 427 12.15 -5.08 26.39
CA TYR A 427 10.80 -4.79 25.98
C TYR A 427 10.59 -5.03 24.47
N GLY A 428 9.58 -5.82 24.12
CA GLY A 428 9.23 -6.15 22.74
C GLY A 428 10.06 -7.27 22.11
N TYR A 429 10.91 -7.96 22.88
CA TYR A 429 11.71 -9.10 22.41
C TYR A 429 10.86 -10.25 21.84
N ASN A 430 9.62 -10.43 22.32
CA ASN A 430 8.74 -11.50 21.83
C ASN A 430 8.32 -11.35 20.36
N ASP A 431 8.16 -10.12 19.89
CA ASP A 431 7.93 -9.88 18.46
C ASP A 431 9.23 -10.03 17.69
N TYR A 432 10.30 -9.44 18.24
CA TYR A 432 11.65 -9.48 17.66
C TYR A 432 12.13 -10.90 17.35
N LYS A 433 12.04 -11.83 18.31
CA LYS A 433 12.55 -13.20 18.14
C LYS A 433 11.85 -14.00 17.03
N SER A 434 10.67 -13.56 16.59
CA SER A 434 9.94 -14.20 15.49
C SER A 434 10.35 -13.67 14.11
N ILE A 435 11.06 -12.53 14.08
CA ILE A 435 11.42 -11.79 12.87
C ILE A 435 12.93 -11.81 12.64
N ALA A 436 13.70 -11.46 13.67
CA ALA A 436 15.15 -11.40 13.58
C ALA A 436 15.76 -12.80 13.45
N TRP A 437 16.82 -12.91 12.67
CA TRP A 437 17.56 -14.15 12.46
C TRP A 437 19.07 -13.89 12.57
N GLN A 438 19.81 -14.92 12.95
CA GLN A 438 21.27 -14.90 12.90
C GLN A 438 21.73 -15.03 11.45
N ALA A 439 22.72 -14.25 11.03
CA ALA A 439 23.38 -14.47 9.76
C ALA A 439 24.05 -15.86 9.75
N GLY A 440 23.82 -16.62 8.69
CA GLY A 440 24.44 -17.93 8.46
C GLY A 440 25.47 -17.86 7.33
N THR A 441 25.84 -19.03 6.83
CA THR A 441 26.58 -19.13 5.56
C THR A 441 25.58 -19.14 4.43
N ALA A 442 25.73 -18.26 3.45
CA ALA A 442 24.88 -18.26 2.27
C ALA A 442 25.03 -19.60 1.52
N GLU A 443 23.91 -20.27 1.28
CA GLU A 443 23.85 -21.58 0.65
C GLU A 443 22.72 -21.61 -0.37
N LYS A 444 22.97 -22.29 -1.50
CA LYS A 444 21.94 -22.51 -2.51
C LYS A 444 20.89 -23.47 -1.95
N LEU A 445 19.67 -23.00 -1.87
CA LEU A 445 18.50 -23.75 -1.43
C LEU A 445 17.86 -24.46 -2.62
N ASP A 446 17.41 -25.69 -2.39
CA ASP A 446 16.64 -26.43 -3.38
C ASP A 446 15.27 -25.76 -3.60
N PRO A 447 14.80 -25.64 -4.85
CA PRO A 447 13.44 -25.21 -5.13
C PRO A 447 12.43 -26.11 -4.40
N LEU A 448 11.40 -25.49 -3.84
CA LEU A 448 10.31 -26.19 -3.19
C LEU A 448 9.46 -26.92 -4.24
N ASP A 449 9.28 -28.23 -4.07
CA ASP A 449 8.36 -29.01 -4.88
C ASP A 449 6.92 -28.76 -4.41
N LEU A 450 6.19 -27.94 -5.17
CA LEU A 450 4.80 -27.58 -4.90
C LEU A 450 3.81 -28.36 -5.80
N GLY A 451 4.31 -29.35 -6.56
CA GLY A 451 3.54 -30.04 -7.57
C GLY A 451 3.36 -29.23 -8.86
N GLU A 452 2.52 -29.74 -9.76
CA GLU A 452 2.13 -29.05 -10.98
C GLU A 452 1.13 -27.93 -10.66
N PRO A 453 1.21 -26.76 -11.32
CA PRO A 453 0.15 -25.76 -11.27
C PRO A 453 -1.19 -26.38 -11.62
N GLY A 454 -2.27 -25.90 -10.99
CA GLY A 454 -3.62 -26.28 -11.39
C GLY A 454 -3.93 -25.87 -12.83
N ASP A 455 -5.07 -26.31 -13.36
CA ASP A 455 -5.54 -25.93 -14.71
C ASP A 455 -5.79 -24.42 -14.88
N HIS A 456 -5.70 -23.66 -13.79
CA HIS A 456 -5.72 -22.20 -13.82
C HIS A 456 -4.30 -21.70 -14.07
N PRO A 457 -4.00 -21.16 -15.27
CA PRO A 457 -2.65 -20.75 -15.60
C PRO A 457 -2.13 -19.77 -14.57
N ALA A 458 -0.87 -19.99 -14.20
CA ALA A 458 -0.18 -19.21 -13.22
C ALA A 458 -0.18 -17.74 -13.56
N ASP A 459 -0.23 -17.30 -14.81
CA ASP A 459 -0.27 -15.88 -15.12
C ASP A 459 -1.50 -15.17 -14.55
N GLY A 460 -2.58 -15.91 -14.24
CA GLY A 460 -3.88 -15.31 -14.01
C GLY A 460 -4.12 -14.23 -15.03
N SER A 461 -3.72 -14.47 -16.30
CA SER A 461 -3.78 -13.47 -17.35
C SER A 461 -5.23 -13.06 -17.34
N LYS A 462 -5.51 -11.90 -16.75
CA LYS A 462 -6.79 -11.28 -17.02
C LYS A 462 -6.71 -11.10 -18.50
N GLU A 463 -7.64 -11.73 -19.21
CA GLU A 463 -7.83 -11.47 -20.63
C GLU A 463 -7.62 -9.98 -20.80
N CYS A 464 -6.59 -9.62 -21.58
CA CYS A 464 -6.18 -8.26 -21.82
C CYS A 464 -7.45 -7.42 -22.03
N GLU A 465 -7.89 -6.71 -20.99
CA GLU A 465 -9.21 -6.09 -21.03
C GLU A 465 -9.09 -4.98 -22.05
N THR A 466 -9.83 -5.01 -23.15
CA THR A 466 -9.68 -3.96 -24.17
C THR A 466 -10.64 -2.80 -23.91
N LYS A 467 -11.76 -3.03 -23.22
CA LYS A 467 -12.76 -1.98 -22.98
C LYS A 467 -12.30 -0.99 -21.90
N THR A 468 -12.28 0.31 -22.21
CA THR A 468 -11.83 1.35 -21.26
C THR A 468 -12.96 2.00 -20.45
N SER A 469 -14.19 1.46 -20.50
CA SER A 469 -15.44 2.04 -19.92
C SER A 469 -15.95 3.37 -20.51
N GLY A 470 -15.44 3.80 -21.67
CA GLY A 470 -15.89 5.02 -22.37
C GLY A 470 -16.78 4.75 -23.59
N THR A 471 -17.55 5.76 -24.02
CA THR A 471 -18.28 5.73 -25.30
C THR A 471 -17.74 6.78 -26.27
N CYS A 472 -17.91 6.52 -27.56
CA CYS A 472 -17.50 7.39 -28.65
C CYS A 472 -18.61 7.55 -29.71
N HIS A 473 -19.87 7.46 -29.27
CA HIS A 473 -21.04 7.61 -30.14
C HIS A 473 -21.17 9.01 -30.75
N PHE A 474 -20.73 10.03 -30.03
CA PHE A 474 -20.89 11.44 -30.41
C PHE A 474 -19.55 12.15 -30.60
N GLU A 475 -18.50 11.69 -29.91
CA GLU A 475 -17.17 12.28 -29.93
C GLU A 475 -16.10 11.18 -30.01
N ALA A 476 -14.89 11.55 -30.42
CA ALA A 476 -13.76 10.63 -30.39
C ALA A 476 -13.43 10.24 -28.94
N CYS A 477 -12.80 9.07 -28.76
CA CYS A 477 -12.32 8.66 -27.45
C CYS A 477 -11.34 9.69 -26.88
N SER A 478 -11.46 9.98 -25.58
CA SER A 478 -10.57 10.90 -24.87
C SER A 478 -9.10 10.47 -25.02
N GLU A 479 -8.23 11.42 -25.40
CA GLU A 479 -6.78 11.21 -25.46
C GLU A 479 -6.18 10.83 -24.09
N GLY A 480 -6.87 11.18 -23.00
CA GLY A 480 -6.51 10.76 -21.63
C GLY A 480 -6.59 9.24 -21.39
N ARG A 481 -7.15 8.48 -22.34
CA ARG A 481 -7.18 7.01 -22.33
C ARG A 481 -5.94 6.40 -23.00
N GLY A 482 -4.98 7.23 -23.38
CA GLY A 482 -3.73 6.83 -23.99
C GLY A 482 -3.78 6.78 -25.53
N PRO A 483 -2.60 6.80 -26.17
CA PRO A 483 -2.51 6.87 -27.64
C PRO A 483 -3.01 5.60 -28.35
N LEU A 484 -3.19 4.51 -27.59
CA LEU A 484 -3.61 3.20 -28.09
C LEU A 484 -5.12 2.97 -27.91
N VAL A 485 -5.91 3.99 -27.61
CA VAL A 485 -7.37 3.89 -27.60
C VAL A 485 -7.92 4.05 -29.03
N GLN A 486 -9.01 3.35 -29.34
CA GLN A 486 -9.77 3.48 -30.57
C GLN A 486 -11.27 3.39 -30.30
N CYS A 487 -12.06 3.96 -31.21
CA CYS A 487 -13.52 3.87 -31.17
C CYS A 487 -14.00 2.67 -31.99
N VAL A 488 -14.58 1.66 -31.33
CA VAL A 488 -15.15 0.47 -31.97
C VAL A 488 -16.59 0.34 -31.52
N ASP A 489 -17.52 0.35 -32.47
CA ASP A 489 -18.97 0.21 -32.24
C ASP A 489 -19.56 1.17 -31.19
N GLY A 490 -19.03 2.40 -31.12
CA GLY A 490 -19.47 3.41 -30.17
C GLY A 490 -18.89 3.24 -28.75
N GLU A 491 -18.00 2.28 -28.56
CA GLU A 491 -17.24 2.08 -27.32
C GLU A 491 -15.77 2.46 -27.51
N CYS A 492 -15.17 2.99 -26.46
CA CYS A 492 -13.72 3.20 -26.40
C CYS A 492 -13.03 1.92 -25.95
N VAL A 493 -12.21 1.36 -26.84
CA VAL A 493 -11.47 0.12 -26.64
C VAL A 493 -10.01 0.33 -26.99
N CYS A 494 -9.12 -0.45 -26.39
CA CYS A 494 -7.73 -0.48 -26.76
C CYS A 494 -7.54 -1.11 -28.14
N GLN A 495 -6.54 -0.61 -28.86
CA GLN A 495 -6.10 -1.14 -30.14
C GLN A 495 -5.63 -2.59 -30.00
N GLU A 496 -5.54 -3.30 -31.12
CA GLU A 496 -4.97 -4.65 -31.15
C GLU A 496 -3.55 -4.62 -30.55
N ASN A 497 -3.21 -5.65 -29.75
CA ASN A 497 -1.96 -5.72 -28.98
C ASN A 497 -1.83 -4.61 -27.92
N SER A 498 -2.93 -4.12 -27.36
CA SER A 498 -2.96 -3.18 -26.24
C SER A 498 -4.00 -3.57 -25.20
N CYS A 499 -3.71 -3.31 -23.92
CA CYS A 499 -4.59 -3.64 -22.79
C CYS A 499 -5.01 -2.38 -22.04
N ASN A 500 -6.25 -2.36 -21.57
CA ASN A 500 -6.77 -1.37 -20.66
C ASN A 500 -6.24 -1.64 -19.25
N VAL A 501 -5.49 -0.68 -18.73
CA VAL A 501 -4.99 -0.67 -17.36
C VAL A 501 -5.44 0.66 -16.75
N ALA A 502 -6.36 0.58 -15.79
CA ALA A 502 -6.90 1.77 -15.12
C ALA A 502 -7.60 2.80 -16.02
N GLY A 503 -8.20 2.36 -17.13
CA GLY A 503 -8.85 3.24 -18.10
C GLY A 503 -7.89 3.77 -19.17
N TYR A 504 -6.61 3.36 -19.13
CA TYR A 504 -5.55 3.77 -20.04
C TYR A 504 -5.06 2.57 -20.87
N CYS A 505 -4.97 2.74 -22.18
CA CYS A 505 -4.50 1.71 -23.10
C CYS A 505 -2.97 1.70 -23.15
N VAL A 506 -2.37 0.60 -22.70
CA VAL A 506 -0.93 0.34 -22.73
C VAL A 506 -0.61 -0.78 -23.71
N PRO A 507 0.60 -0.84 -24.29
CA PRO A 507 1.01 -1.98 -25.10
C PRO A 507 0.86 -3.29 -24.32
N LYS A 508 0.40 -4.34 -24.99
CA LYS A 508 0.38 -5.70 -24.46
C LYS A 508 1.83 -6.10 -24.14
N THR A 509 2.13 -6.32 -22.88
CA THR A 509 3.40 -6.91 -22.43
C THR A 509 3.23 -8.42 -22.28
N PRO A 510 4.32 -9.20 -22.13
CA PRO A 510 4.23 -10.64 -21.86
C PRO A 510 3.36 -11.01 -20.64
N LEU A 511 3.08 -10.05 -19.74
CA LEU A 511 2.11 -10.21 -18.65
C LEU A 511 0.68 -10.52 -19.12
N PHE A 512 0.34 -10.13 -20.35
CA PHE A 512 -0.99 -10.29 -20.93
C PHE A 512 -1.00 -11.33 -22.06
N GLU A 513 0.16 -11.90 -22.41
CA GLU A 513 0.30 -12.92 -23.46
C GLU A 513 0.05 -14.31 -22.86
N THR A 514 -1.20 -14.75 -22.90
CA THR A 514 -1.56 -16.18 -22.91
C THR A 514 -1.39 -16.80 -24.29
#